data_AF-A0A7J8TVJ8-F1
#
_entry.id   AF-A0A7J8TVJ8-F1
#
_cell.length_a   1.000
_cell.length_b   1.000
_cell.length_c   1.000
_cell.angle_alpha   90.00
_cell.angle_beta   90.00
_cell.angle_gamma   90.00
#
_symmetry.space_group_name_H-M   'P 1'
#
loop_
_entity.id
_entity.type
_entity.pdbx_description
1 polymer ?
#
loop_
_entity_poly.entity_id
_entity_poly.type
_entity_poly.pdbx_seq_one_letter_code
_entity_poly.pdbx_strand_id
1 'polypeptide(L)' 'MIGGILRDKYRSWVIGYNQLVGTCSVLDVELWGIFEGVTIVMDKGFDRILIISDSQEAVKAIQGSVTKMSNSAL' A
#
# COMPACT_ATOMS: atom_id res chain seq x y z
N MET A 1 13.81 -2.13 5.39
CA MET A 1 12.73 -2.24 6.39
C MET A 1 11.54 -1.49 5.82
N ILE A 2 10.35 -2.03 5.99
CA ILE A 2 9.09 -1.35 5.66
C ILE A 2 8.35 -1.00 6.93
N GLY A 3 7.36 -0.12 6.82
CA GLY A 3 6.41 0.13 7.87
C GLY A 3 5.31 1.08 7.44
N GLY A 4 4.33 1.22 8.31
CA GLY A 4 3.20 2.12 8.08
C GLY A 4 2.28 2.20 9.28
N ILE A 5 1.26 3.03 9.13
CA ILE A 5 0.31 3.34 10.20
C ILE A 5 -1.10 3.21 9.65
N LEU A 6 -1.92 2.40 10.32
CA LEU A 6 -3.36 2.39 10.17
C LEU A 6 -3.97 3.48 11.05
N ARG A 7 -4.75 4.35 10.43
CA ARG A 7 -5.54 5.37 11.11
C ARG A 7 -7.03 5.15 10.88
N ASP A 8 -7.83 5.50 11.87
CA ASP A 8 -9.28 5.52 11.71
C ASP A 8 -9.75 6.78 10.95
N LYS A 9 -11.07 6.90 10.77
CA LYS A 9 -11.70 8.05 10.11
C LYS A 9 -11.48 9.39 10.83
N TYR A 10 -11.13 9.38 12.11
CA TYR A 10 -10.78 10.56 12.91
C TYR A 10 -9.28 10.85 12.92
N ARG A 11 -8.51 10.10 12.10
CA ARG A 11 -7.04 10.17 11.99
C ARG A 11 -6.33 9.71 13.26
N SER A 12 -7.02 9.04 14.18
CA SER A 12 -6.41 8.44 15.35
C SER A 12 -5.59 7.23 14.94
N TRP A 13 -4.41 7.07 15.55
CA TRP A 13 -3.58 5.90 15.33
C TRP A 13 -4.27 4.66 15.91
N VAL A 14 -4.50 3.66 15.07
CA VAL A 14 -5.07 2.37 15.46
C VAL A 14 -3.95 1.34 15.65
N ILE A 15 -3.17 1.11 14.58
CA ILE A 15 -2.09 0.09 14.55
C ILE A 15 -0.91 0.63 13.75
N GLY A 16 0.31 0.33 14.21
CA GLY A 16 1.55 0.54 13.46
C GLY A 16 2.18 -0.80 13.14
N TYR A 17 2.81 -0.92 11.99
CA TYR A 17 3.49 -2.14 11.56
C TYR A 17 4.88 -1.81 11.01
N ASN A 18 5.80 -2.76 11.14
CA ASN A 18 7.10 -2.74 10.50
C ASN A 18 7.57 -4.17 10.20
N GLN A 19 8.42 -4.31 9.19
CA GLN A 19 8.99 -5.61 8.80
C GLN A 19 10.35 -5.45 8.13
N LEU A 20 11.21 -6.46 8.31
CA LEU A 20 12.45 -6.62 7.54
C LEU A 20 12.15 -7.36 6.23
N VAL A 21 12.46 -6.72 5.09
CA VAL A 21 12.20 -7.26 3.74
C VAL A 21 13.50 -7.64 3.02
N GLY A 22 14.64 -7.57 3.72
CA GLY A 22 15.97 -7.79 3.13
C GLY A 22 16.43 -6.66 2.21
N THR A 23 17.32 -6.98 1.28
CA THR A 23 17.88 -6.04 0.29
C THR A 23 16.97 -5.97 -0.93
N CYS A 24 16.45 -4.78 -1.20
CA CYS A 24 15.60 -4.50 -2.36
C CYS A 24 15.72 -3.02 -2.75
N SER A 25 15.12 -2.63 -3.87
CA SER A 25 15.12 -1.22 -4.29
C SER A 25 14.22 -0.36 -3.40
N VAL A 26 14.37 0.96 -3.49
CA VAL A 26 13.49 1.89 -2.75
C VAL A 26 12.03 1.71 -3.15
N LEU A 27 11.75 1.57 -4.45
CA LEU A 27 10.40 1.32 -4.94
C LEU A 27 9.82 0.01 -4.39
N ASP A 28 10.62 -1.06 -4.31
CA ASP A 28 10.18 -2.32 -3.72
C ASP A 28 9.78 -2.13 -2.26
N VAL A 29 10.60 -1.42 -1.46
CA VAL A 29 10.29 -1.13 -0.05
C VAL A 29 8.95 -0.40 0.07
N GLU A 30 8.72 0.63 -0.73
CA GLU A 30 7.46 1.40 -0.70
C GLU A 30 6.25 0.54 -1.06
N LEU A 31 6.35 -0.25 -2.12
CA LEU A 31 5.26 -1.14 -2.56
C LEU A 31 5.00 -2.27 -1.55
N TRP A 32 6.04 -2.84 -0.94
CA TRP A 32 5.91 -3.82 0.13
C TRP A 32 5.26 -3.23 1.38
N GLY A 33 5.61 -1.99 1.75
CA GLY A 33 4.98 -1.26 2.84
C GLY A 33 3.48 -1.08 2.63
N ILE A 34 3.07 -0.74 1.41
CA ILE A 34 1.66 -0.63 1.03
C ILE A 34 0.97 -2.00 1.05
N PHE A 35 1.60 -3.02 0.45
CA PHE A 35 1.07 -4.38 0.41
C PHE A 35 0.79 -4.96 1.79
N GLU A 36 1.73 -4.82 2.72
CA GLU A 36 1.59 -5.27 4.10
C GLU A 36 0.45 -4.52 4.81
N GLY A 37 0.39 -3.20 4.64
CA GLY A 37 -0.69 -2.37 5.20
C GLY A 37 -2.07 -2.77 4.70
N VAL A 38 -2.22 -3.03 3.40
CA VAL A 38 -3.47 -3.50 2.80
C VAL A 38 -3.86 -4.87 3.37
N THR A 39 -2.91 -5.79 3.46
CA THR A 39 -3.13 -7.15 3.99
C THR A 39 -3.65 -7.10 5.43
N ILE A 40 -3.01 -6.32 6.31
CA ILE A 40 -3.44 -6.14 7.70
C ILE A 40 -4.86 -5.58 7.80
N VAL A 41 -5.23 -4.66 6.90
CA VAL A 41 -6.53 -4.01 6.93
C VAL A 41 -7.63 -4.92 6.38
N MET A 42 -7.33 -5.70 5.33
CA MET A 42 -8.22 -6.74 4.80
C MET A 42 -8.46 -7.86 5.82
N ASP A 43 -7.42 -8.32 6.52
CA ASP A 43 -7.54 -9.33 7.59
C ASP A 43 -8.42 -8.87 8.76
N LYS A 44 -8.60 -7.55 8.91
CA LYS A 44 -9.51 -6.93 9.90
C LYS A 44 -10.93 -6.72 9.38
N GLY A 45 -11.21 -7.08 8.13
CA GLY A 45 -12.54 -6.97 7.52
C GLY A 45 -12.88 -5.58 6.98
N PHE A 46 -11.89 -4.71 6.77
CA PHE A 46 -12.12 -3.42 6.11
C PHE A 46 -11.94 -3.54 4.60
N ASP A 47 -12.93 -3.08 3.84
CA ASP A 47 -12.99 -3.16 2.38
C ASP A 47 -12.85 -1.78 1.69
N ARG A 48 -12.95 -0.69 2.45
CA ARG A 48 -12.79 0.69 1.97
C ARG A 48 -11.67 1.40 2.72
N ILE A 49 -10.57 1.63 2.03
CA ILE A 49 -9.35 2.20 2.61
C ILE A 49 -8.84 3.37 1.78
N LEU A 50 -8.18 4.33 2.44
CA LEU A 50 -7.41 5.38 1.80
C LEU A 50 -5.94 5.14 2.08
N ILE A 51 -5.17 4.89 1.02
CA ILE A 51 -3.71 4.72 1.10
C ILE A 51 -3.06 6.08 0.88
N ILE A 52 -2.16 6.47 1.79
CA ILE A 52 -1.36 7.69 1.69
C ILE A 52 0.11 7.26 1.68
N SER A 53 0.84 7.63 0.64
CA SER A 53 2.28 7.39 0.49
C SER A 53 2.94 8.69 0.02
N ASP A 54 4.15 8.95 0.50
CA ASP A 54 5.04 10.03 0.06
C ASP A 54 5.84 9.65 -1.21
N SER A 55 5.84 8.36 -1.58
CA SER A 55 6.43 7.88 -2.82
C SER A 55 5.51 8.10 -4.01
N GLN A 56 5.77 9.18 -4.75
CA GLN A 56 5.07 9.44 -6.01
C GLN A 56 5.23 8.29 -7.01
N GLU A 57 6.38 7.60 -7.00
CA GLU A 57 6.64 6.45 -7.87
C GLU A 57 5.73 5.26 -7.52
N ALA A 58 5.58 4.94 -6.24
CA ALA A 58 4.67 3.88 -5.78
C ALA A 58 3.21 4.20 -6.11
N VAL A 59 2.78 5.45 -5.90
CA VAL A 59 1.42 5.90 -6.25
C VAL A 59 1.17 5.74 -7.75
N LYS A 60 2.12 6.16 -8.60
CA LYS A 60 2.02 6.01 -10.06
C LYS A 60 2.00 4.55 -10.49
N ALA A 61 2.81 3.69 -9.87
CA ALA A 61 2.84 2.26 -10.19
C ALA A 61 1.48 1.58 -9.91
N ILE A 62 0.85 1.92 -8.78
CA ILE A 62 -0.47 1.38 -8.39
C ILE A 62 -1.59 1.98 -9.25
N GLN A 63 -1.56 3.27 -9.56
CA GLN A 63 -2.59 3.89 -10.41
C GLN A 63 -2.47 3.46 -11.87
N GLY A 64 -1.25 3.35 -12.39
CA GLY A 64 -0.97 2.96 -13.76
C GLY A 64 -1.31 1.49 -14.07
N SER A 65 -1.38 0.62 -13.06
CA SER A 65 -1.83 -0.77 -13.23
C SER A 65 -3.33 -0.87 -13.50
N VAL A 66 -4.14 0.06 -12.97
CA VAL A 66 -5.59 0.12 -13.23
C VAL A 66 -5.90 0.44 -14.70
N THR A 67 -5.08 1.29 -15.33
CA THR A 67 -5.31 1.74 -16.72
C THR A 67 -4.92 0.71 -17.78
N LYS A 68 -4.05 -0.27 -17.47
CA LYS A 68 -3.62 -1.29 -18.44
C LYS A 68 -4.64 -2.43 -18.64
N MET A 69 -5.70 -2.49 -17.84
CA MET A 69 -6.67 -3.59 -17.87
C MET A 69 -7.79 -3.43 -18.91
N SER A 70 -7.79 -2.36 -19.72
CA SER A 70 -8.91 -2.04 -20.63
C SER A 70 -8.67 -2.23 -22.13
N ASN A 71 -7.50 -2.71 -22.60
CA ASN A 71 -7.22 -2.80 -24.05
C ASN A 71 -6.72 -4.18 -24.52
N SER A 72 -7.45 -5.24 -24.21
CA SER A 72 -7.31 -6.51 -24.93
C SER A 72 -8.64 -7.25 -25.05
N ALA A 73 -9.50 -6.75 -25.93
CA ALA A 73 -10.48 -7.56 -26.63
C ALA A 73 -10.48 -7.07 -28.08
N LEU A 74 -9.95 -7.92 -28.96
CA LEU A 74 -10.18 -7.86 -30.41
C LEU A 74 -11.66 -8.07 -30.70
#